data_AF-A0A8R1V387-F1
#
_entry.id   AF-A0A8R1V387-F1
#
_cell.length_a   1.000
_cell.length_b   1.000
_cell.length_c   1.000
_cell.angle_alpha   90.00
_cell.angle_beta   90.00
_cell.angle_gamma   90.00
#
_symmetry.space_group_name_H-M   'P 1'
#
loop_
_entity.id
_entity.type
_entity.pdbx_description
1 polymer ?
#
loop_
_entity_poly.entity_id
_entity_poly.type
_entity_poly.pdbx_seq_one_letter_code
_entity_poly.pdbx_strand_id
1 'polypeptide(L)'
;MRAPVYVRRDSDSSLPIRRDSRDEGEEDLEHTGLRKKKLCLLITVLILLALFSFILLALNIMIIRTLEMSHQGMRLIKFYKVKNPTTGEQEKMVHFGGREMDLYRVVASSGKVHGTVDTDLNVYGSRVVIQGQPDGSRLILQEEGCVLDGLDDFQIISSKYSRPVFSARHPLLPLDKKIKRISSSTIITNKIRSAVNERLRVGVEDISIRGNEAVLFNGRAIHMASGNAVNFNTTKDGILHLRGSVFIGGSHSGLPLSQSPSLSASIEAFRLCVCSSPRPILFTVPGNKPCVAPQNICA
;
A
#
# COMPACT_ATOMS: atom_id res chain seq x y z
N MET A 1 49.30 -44.24 100.60
CA MET A 1 50.77 -44.02 100.64
C MET A 1 51.46 -45.36 100.85
N ARG A 2 52.22 -45.84 99.85
CA ARG A 2 53.39 -46.73 99.91
C ARG A 2 53.66 -47.30 98.51
N ALA A 3 54.70 -46.81 97.86
CA ALA A 3 55.55 -47.64 96.99
C ALA A 3 56.48 -48.45 97.93
N PRO A 4 57.25 -49.51 97.53
CA PRO A 4 57.84 -49.75 96.19
C PRO A 4 58.06 -51.25 95.82
N VAL A 5 58.94 -51.49 94.81
CA VAL A 5 59.98 -52.54 94.68
C VAL A 5 59.94 -53.31 93.35
N TYR A 6 61.01 -53.15 92.57
CA TYR A 6 61.37 -53.93 91.39
C TYR A 6 62.36 -55.04 91.78
N VAL A 7 62.24 -56.27 91.26
CA VAL A 7 63.38 -57.16 90.92
C VAL A 7 63.01 -58.08 89.75
N ARG A 8 64.02 -58.22 88.87
CA ARG A 8 64.18 -58.87 87.57
C ARG A 8 64.39 -60.39 87.64
N ARG A 9 64.10 -61.13 86.57
CA ARG A 9 64.75 -62.42 86.28
C ARG A 9 64.85 -62.66 84.77
N ASP A 10 66.08 -62.61 84.26
CA ASP A 10 66.50 -63.04 82.92
C ASP A 10 66.63 -64.58 82.87
N SER A 11 66.40 -65.20 81.70
CA SER A 11 67.32 -66.11 80.97
C SER A 11 66.59 -67.15 80.08
N ASP A 12 66.82 -66.99 78.78
CA ASP A 12 67.18 -67.98 77.74
C ASP A 12 66.32 -69.22 77.46
N SER A 13 65.89 -69.37 76.20
CA SER A 13 66.68 -70.17 75.24
C SER A 13 66.01 -70.38 73.86
N SER A 14 66.88 -70.35 72.85
CA SER A 14 66.83 -71.03 71.53
C SER A 14 66.09 -70.39 70.33
N LEU A 15 66.92 -69.99 69.35
CA LEU A 15 66.66 -69.83 67.92
C LEU A 15 66.25 -71.16 67.25
N PRO A 16 65.70 -71.12 66.02
CA PRO A 16 66.60 -71.38 64.89
C PRO A 16 66.45 -70.41 63.70
N ILE A 17 67.56 -70.34 62.97
CA ILE A 17 67.79 -69.74 61.66
C ILE A 17 67.27 -70.69 60.58
N ARG A 18 66.56 -70.18 59.55
CA ARG A 18 66.66 -70.75 58.18
C ARG A 18 66.47 -69.67 57.13
N ARG A 19 67.54 -69.45 56.36
CA ARG A 19 67.60 -68.66 55.13
C ARG A 19 67.27 -69.54 53.93
N ASP A 20 66.50 -68.94 53.02
CA ASP A 20 66.68 -68.85 51.56
C ASP A 20 66.42 -70.08 50.66
N SER A 21 65.49 -69.88 49.71
CA SER A 21 65.66 -70.25 48.30
C SER A 21 64.53 -69.62 47.45
N ARG A 22 64.83 -68.43 46.91
CA ARG A 22 64.72 -67.99 45.50
C ARG A 22 63.71 -68.65 44.52
N ASP A 23 63.07 -67.74 43.77
CA ASP A 23 62.47 -67.79 42.42
C ASP A 23 60.94 -67.97 42.24
N GLU A 24 60.41 -66.98 41.49
CA GLU A 24 59.16 -66.87 40.70
C GLU A 24 57.85 -66.33 41.32
N GLY A 25 57.23 -65.38 40.57
CA GLY A 25 55.86 -64.87 40.74
C GLY A 25 55.80 -63.70 41.71
N GLU A 26 55.66 -62.43 41.27
CA GLU A 26 54.38 -61.87 40.83
C GLU A 26 53.30 -61.99 41.91
N GLU A 27 52.60 -60.88 42.18
CA GLU A 27 51.42 -60.77 43.06
C GLU A 27 51.67 -60.50 44.56
N ASP A 28 52.00 -59.25 44.87
CA ASP A 28 51.48 -58.64 46.11
C ASP A 28 50.97 -57.22 45.83
N LEU A 29 49.78 -57.14 45.23
CA LEU A 29 49.04 -55.89 45.00
C LEU A 29 47.52 -56.13 44.94
N GLU A 30 47.01 -57.08 45.74
CA GLU A 30 45.61 -57.52 45.69
C GLU A 30 44.70 -57.05 46.84
N HIS A 31 45.06 -56.02 47.60
CA HIS A 31 44.16 -55.52 48.67
C HIS A 31 43.87 -54.00 48.62
N THR A 32 43.45 -53.49 47.46
CA THR A 32 42.70 -52.21 47.31
C THR A 32 41.64 -52.24 46.19
N GLY A 33 41.03 -53.40 45.93
CA GLY A 33 40.23 -53.65 44.72
C GLY A 33 38.90 -52.89 44.56
N LEU A 34 38.22 -52.50 45.65
CA LEU A 34 36.86 -51.94 45.56
C LEU A 34 36.79 -50.44 45.19
N ARG A 35 37.76 -49.64 45.64
CA ARG A 35 37.89 -48.21 45.24
C ARG A 35 38.50 -48.08 43.84
N LYS A 36 39.44 -48.96 43.48
CA LYS A 36 40.12 -48.95 42.17
C LYS A 36 39.16 -49.24 41.02
N LYS A 37 38.19 -50.15 41.20
CA LYS A 37 37.16 -50.48 40.20
C LYS A 37 36.15 -49.34 39.97
N LYS A 38 35.66 -48.69 41.04
CA LYS A 38 34.78 -47.50 40.92
C LYS A 38 35.51 -46.29 40.32
N LEU A 39 36.78 -46.10 40.70
CA LEU A 39 37.63 -45.06 40.13
C LEU A 39 37.91 -45.30 38.65
N CYS A 40 38.21 -46.54 38.27
CA CYS A 40 38.43 -46.93 36.88
C CYS A 40 37.17 -46.70 36.03
N LEU A 41 35.99 -47.10 36.53
CA LEU A 41 34.72 -46.87 35.84
C LEU A 41 34.46 -45.37 35.62
N LEU A 42 34.72 -44.54 36.64
CA LEU A 42 34.58 -43.08 36.56
C LEU A 42 35.56 -42.48 35.54
N ILE A 43 36.81 -42.95 35.50
CA ILE A 43 37.82 -42.52 34.53
C ILE A 43 37.40 -42.91 33.10
N THR A 44 36.89 -44.13 32.86
CA THR A 44 36.37 -44.52 31.53
C THR A 44 35.19 -43.66 31.10
N VAL A 45 34.26 -43.35 32.01
CA VAL A 45 33.13 -42.46 31.70
C VAL A 45 33.62 -41.04 31.39
N LEU A 46 34.63 -40.55 32.11
CA LEU A 46 35.23 -39.23 31.86
C LEU A 46 35.96 -39.18 30.52
N ILE A 47 36.65 -40.25 30.12
CA ILE A 47 37.28 -40.38 28.81
C ILE A 47 36.22 -40.42 27.70
N LEU A 48 35.13 -41.17 27.89
CA LEU A 48 34.02 -41.20 26.93
C LEU A 48 33.35 -39.83 26.78
N LEU A 49 33.11 -39.12 27.88
CA LEU A 49 32.59 -37.75 27.87
C LEU A 49 33.54 -36.77 27.16
N ALA A 50 34.85 -36.88 27.41
CA ALA A 50 35.86 -36.08 26.73
C ALA A 50 35.85 -36.36 25.22
N LEU A 51 35.77 -37.63 24.82
CA LEU A 51 35.73 -38.03 23.42
C LEU A 51 34.46 -37.51 22.73
N PHE A 52 33.32 -37.56 23.40
CA PHE A 52 32.07 -36.98 22.90
C PHE A 52 32.18 -35.45 22.73
N SER A 53 32.83 -34.76 23.68
CA SER A 53 33.10 -33.33 23.58
C SER A 53 34.02 -32.99 22.39
N PHE A 54 35.05 -33.80 22.14
CA PHE A 54 35.92 -33.65 20.97
C PHE A 54 35.18 -33.84 19.65
N ILE A 55 34.26 -34.81 19.57
CA ILE A 55 33.42 -35.02 18.39
C ILE A 55 32.52 -33.79 18.17
N LEU A 56 31.87 -33.28 19.22
CA LEU A 56 31.04 -32.08 19.12
C LEU A 56 31.85 -30.86 18.71
N LEU A 57 33.07 -30.71 19.22
CA LEU A 57 33.98 -29.63 18.84
C LEU A 57 34.37 -29.76 17.35
N ALA A 58 34.73 -30.96 16.89
CA ALA A 58 35.08 -31.21 15.49
C ALA A 58 33.90 -30.94 14.55
N LEU A 59 32.68 -31.35 14.91
CA LEU A 59 31.47 -31.05 14.16
C LEU A 59 31.21 -29.54 14.12
N ASN A 60 31.34 -28.82 15.23
CA ASN A 60 31.18 -27.36 15.24
C ASN A 60 32.24 -26.66 14.36
N ILE A 61 33.50 -27.11 14.40
CA ILE A 61 34.55 -26.58 13.53
C ILE A 61 34.24 -26.89 12.06
N MET A 62 33.77 -28.11 11.75
CA MET A 62 33.37 -28.51 10.42
C MET A 62 32.23 -27.60 9.91
N ILE A 63 31.19 -27.40 10.72
CA ILE A 63 30.06 -26.50 10.41
C ILE A 63 30.57 -25.09 10.12
N ILE A 64 31.40 -24.51 10.98
CA ILE A 64 31.94 -23.15 10.81
C ILE A 64 32.77 -23.05 9.51
N ARG A 65 33.56 -24.07 9.20
CA ARG A 65 34.37 -24.14 7.98
C ARG A 65 33.51 -24.30 6.73
N THR A 66 32.48 -25.15 6.76
CA THR A 66 31.61 -25.40 5.61
C THR A 66 30.64 -24.25 5.33
N LEU A 67 30.14 -23.58 6.38
CA LEU A 67 29.26 -22.42 6.24
C LEU A 67 30.05 -21.12 6.02
N GLU A 68 31.39 -21.17 6.08
CA GLU A 68 32.29 -20.01 5.99
C GLU A 68 31.75 -18.80 6.78
N MET A 69 31.34 -19.06 8.03
CA MET A 69 30.76 -18.05 8.92
C MET A 69 31.83 -17.02 9.30
N SER A 70 31.66 -15.78 8.85
CA SER A 70 32.45 -14.61 9.25
C SER A 70 31.66 -13.73 10.22
N HIS A 71 32.33 -12.81 10.91
CA HIS A 71 31.73 -11.80 11.78
C HIS A 71 30.73 -10.87 11.03
N GLN A 72 30.71 -10.93 9.70
CA GLN A 72 29.82 -10.17 8.82
C GLN A 72 28.74 -11.02 8.11
N GLY A 73 28.69 -12.34 8.36
CA GLY A 73 27.70 -13.26 7.78
C GLY A 73 28.31 -14.50 7.12
N MET A 74 27.49 -15.23 6.36
CA MET A 74 27.91 -16.37 5.54
C MET A 74 28.34 -15.87 4.15
N ARG A 75 29.20 -16.60 3.43
CA ARG A 75 29.71 -16.18 2.10
C ARG A 75 28.63 -15.72 1.11
N LEU A 76 27.46 -16.37 1.13
CA LEU A 76 26.34 -16.10 0.22
C LEU A 76 25.37 -15.04 0.74
N ILE A 77 25.37 -14.76 2.05
CA ILE A 77 24.45 -13.82 2.71
C ILE A 77 25.27 -12.96 3.67
N LYS A 78 25.58 -11.73 3.24
CA LYS A 78 26.35 -10.75 4.02
C LYS A 78 25.44 -9.67 4.57
N PHE A 79 25.60 -9.34 5.84
CA PHE A 79 24.82 -8.29 6.50
C PHE A 79 25.64 -7.00 6.54
N TYR A 80 25.19 -5.98 5.83
CA TYR A 80 25.81 -4.66 5.83
C TYR A 80 24.93 -3.67 6.59
N LYS A 81 25.56 -2.75 7.32
CA LYS A 81 24.89 -1.56 7.85
C LYS A 81 25.22 -0.43 6.90
N VAL A 82 24.29 -0.09 6.02
CA VAL A 82 24.47 1.00 5.08
C VAL A 82 23.86 2.25 5.70
N LYS A 83 24.65 3.32 5.78
CA LYS A 83 24.15 4.62 6.22
C LYS A 83 23.43 5.26 5.04
N ASN A 84 22.13 5.47 5.17
CA ASN A 84 21.34 6.12 4.13
C ASN A 84 21.84 7.58 3.97
N PRO A 85 22.33 7.99 2.78
CA PRO A 85 22.91 9.32 2.58
C PRO A 85 21.88 10.45 2.73
N THR A 86 20.57 10.14 2.62
CA THR A 86 19.49 11.13 2.67
C THR A 86 18.91 11.31 4.08
N THR A 87 18.81 10.23 4.86
CA THR A 87 18.20 10.26 6.20
C THR A 87 19.21 10.16 7.34
N GLY A 88 20.47 9.81 7.06
CA GLY A 88 21.51 9.64 8.07
C GLY A 88 21.35 8.39 8.95
N GLU A 89 20.26 7.63 8.76
CA GLU A 89 19.95 6.42 9.52
C GLU A 89 20.76 5.21 9.03
N GLN A 90 21.10 4.32 9.96
CA GLN A 90 21.75 3.05 9.63
C GLN A 90 20.70 2.00 9.26
N GLU A 91 20.58 1.69 7.98
CA GLU A 91 19.72 0.61 7.50
C GLU A 91 20.51 -0.71 7.50
N LYS A 92 19.94 -1.76 8.09
CA LYS A 92 20.49 -3.12 8.00
C LYS A 92 20.05 -3.71 6.65
N MET A 93 21.01 -3.94 5.77
CA MET A 93 20.79 -4.53 4.45
C MET A 93 21.39 -5.93 4.39
N VAL A 94 20.69 -6.81 3.69
CA VAL A 94 21.16 -8.17 3.39
C VAL A 94 21.63 -8.17 1.94
N HIS A 95 22.90 -8.43 1.72
CA HIS A 95 23.47 -8.58 0.39
C HIS A 95 23.62 -10.07 0.07
N PHE A 96 23.00 -10.47 -1.04
CA PHE A 96 23.10 -11.81 -1.58
C PHE A 96 24.26 -11.84 -2.58
N GLY A 97 25.35 -12.51 -2.21
CA GLY A 97 26.57 -12.61 -3.05
C GLY A 97 26.57 -13.79 -4.02
N GLY A 98 25.54 -14.65 -3.96
CA GLY A 98 25.36 -15.76 -4.89
C GLY A 98 24.80 -15.27 -6.23
N ARG A 99 25.26 -15.88 -7.33
CA ARG A 99 24.73 -15.59 -8.68
C ARG A 99 23.27 -16.03 -8.83
N GLU A 100 22.92 -17.12 -8.16
CA GLU A 100 21.58 -17.72 -8.11
C GLU A 100 21.30 -18.07 -6.65
N MET A 101 20.14 -17.67 -6.14
CA MET A 101 19.71 -17.92 -4.76
C MET A 101 18.27 -18.38 -4.79
N ASP A 102 18.02 -19.57 -4.26
CA ASP A 102 16.65 -20.08 -4.12
C ASP A 102 16.06 -19.56 -2.80
N LEU A 103 15.16 -18.59 -2.90
CA LEU A 103 14.53 -17.92 -1.77
C LEU A 103 13.01 -18.11 -1.87
N TYR A 104 12.47 -19.04 -1.07
CA TYR A 104 11.03 -19.32 -1.07
C TYR A 104 10.19 -18.13 -0.60
N ARG A 105 10.61 -17.44 0.47
CA ARG A 105 9.91 -16.28 1.02
C ARG A 105 10.90 -15.27 1.57
N VAL A 106 10.84 -14.03 1.07
CA VAL A 106 11.64 -12.92 1.58
C VAL A 106 10.70 -11.91 2.24
N VAL A 107 10.95 -11.62 3.52
CA VAL A 107 10.23 -10.58 4.27
C VAL A 107 11.24 -9.52 4.66
N ALA A 108 11.20 -8.39 3.95
CA ALA A 108 12.05 -7.24 4.28
C ALA A 108 11.40 -6.43 5.40
N SER A 109 12.06 -6.33 6.55
CA SER A 109 11.60 -5.48 7.67
C SER A 109 11.58 -3.99 7.31
N SER A 110 12.44 -3.57 6.38
CA SER A 110 12.47 -2.21 5.82
C SER A 110 11.37 -1.95 4.79
N GLY A 111 10.66 -2.99 4.32
CA GLY A 111 9.70 -2.89 3.22
C GLY A 111 10.31 -2.55 1.86
N LYS A 112 11.65 -2.58 1.74
CA LYS A 112 12.37 -2.21 0.51
C LYS A 112 13.20 -3.39 0.01
N VAL A 113 13.10 -3.65 -1.30
CA VAL A 113 13.95 -4.59 -2.02
C VAL A 113 14.65 -3.81 -3.13
N HIS A 114 15.98 -3.84 -3.15
CA HIS A 114 16.80 -3.08 -4.08
C HIS A 114 17.74 -4.02 -4.85
N GLY A 115 17.87 -3.78 -6.16
CA GLY A 115 18.99 -4.31 -6.95
C GLY A 115 20.28 -3.55 -6.64
N THR A 116 21.42 -4.13 -6.98
CA THR A 116 22.70 -3.38 -6.93
C THR A 116 22.69 -2.35 -8.06
N VAL A 117 23.31 -1.19 -7.84
CA VAL A 117 23.45 -0.14 -8.85
C VAL A 117 24.04 -0.75 -10.13
N ASP A 118 23.43 -0.42 -11.28
CA ASP A 118 23.79 -0.92 -12.61
C ASP A 118 23.65 -2.44 -12.83
N THR A 119 22.86 -3.11 -11.98
CA THR A 119 22.53 -4.54 -12.16
C THR A 119 21.04 -4.78 -12.04
N ASP A 120 20.50 -5.57 -12.96
CA ASP A 120 19.10 -5.98 -12.92
C ASP A 120 18.89 -7.04 -11.82
N LEU A 121 17.90 -6.80 -10.95
CA LEU A 121 17.42 -7.80 -10.02
C LEU A 121 16.41 -8.71 -10.72
N ASN A 122 16.90 -9.83 -11.26
CA ASN A 122 16.05 -10.82 -11.91
C ASN A 122 15.48 -11.80 -10.88
N VAL A 123 14.15 -11.84 -10.76
CA VAL A 123 13.43 -12.78 -9.90
C VAL A 123 12.74 -13.80 -10.78
N TYR A 124 13.13 -15.07 -10.66
CA TYR A 124 12.55 -16.17 -11.41
C TYR A 124 11.63 -17.00 -10.52
N GLY A 125 10.43 -17.33 -11.01
CA GLY A 125 9.50 -18.20 -10.32
C GLY A 125 8.25 -18.46 -11.16
N SER A 126 7.66 -19.64 -11.00
CA SER A 126 6.37 -19.99 -11.64
C SER A 126 5.22 -19.11 -11.13
N ARG A 127 5.34 -18.64 -9.88
CA ARG A 127 4.44 -17.68 -9.26
C ARG A 127 5.22 -16.74 -8.34
N VAL A 128 5.32 -15.48 -8.70
CA VAL A 128 5.95 -14.44 -7.88
C VAL A 128 4.85 -13.58 -7.26
N VAL A 129 4.85 -13.48 -5.93
CA VAL A 129 3.90 -12.65 -5.19
C VAL A 129 4.66 -11.55 -4.48
N ILE A 130 4.44 -10.32 -4.92
CA ILE A 130 4.95 -9.11 -4.27
C ILE A 130 3.78 -8.52 -3.49
N GLN A 131 3.90 -8.55 -2.17
CA GLN A 131 2.88 -8.04 -1.26
C GLN A 131 3.50 -6.92 -0.44
N GLY A 132 2.80 -5.80 -0.34
CA GLY A 132 3.15 -4.72 0.57
C GLY A 132 2.78 -5.10 2.01
N GLN A 133 1.77 -4.44 2.56
CA GLN A 133 1.24 -4.78 3.88
C GLN A 133 0.42 -6.10 3.83
N PRO A 134 0.22 -6.77 4.99
CA PRO A 134 -0.53 -8.03 5.08
C PRO A 134 -1.93 -7.99 4.45
N ASP A 135 -2.58 -6.82 4.46
CA ASP A 135 -3.89 -6.56 3.84
C ASP A 135 -3.81 -5.47 2.75
N GLY A 136 -2.62 -5.24 2.22
CA GLY A 136 -2.33 -4.17 1.26
C GLY A 136 -2.32 -4.64 -0.19
N SER A 137 -1.79 -3.77 -1.04
CA SER A 137 -1.62 -4.03 -2.46
C SER A 137 -0.77 -5.27 -2.72
N ARG A 138 -1.22 -6.06 -3.71
CA ARG A 138 -0.59 -7.29 -4.12
C ARG A 138 -0.39 -7.31 -5.62
N LEU A 139 0.83 -7.66 -6.03
CA LEU A 139 1.20 -7.94 -7.41
C LEU A 139 1.52 -9.44 -7.52
N ILE A 140 0.78 -10.14 -8.36
CA ILE A 140 0.94 -11.56 -8.64
C ILE A 140 1.41 -11.70 -10.09
N LEU A 141 2.59 -12.24 -10.28
CA LEU A 141 3.14 -12.58 -11.59
C LEU A 141 3.06 -14.09 -11.75
N GLN A 142 2.36 -14.56 -12.78
CA GLN A 142 2.22 -15.97 -13.14
C GLN A 142 2.36 -16.13 -14.66
N GLU A 143 2.59 -17.35 -15.14
CA GLU A 143 2.75 -17.62 -16.58
C GLU A 143 1.55 -17.14 -17.43
N GLU A 144 0.33 -17.20 -16.88
CA GLU A 144 -0.89 -16.79 -17.57
C GLU A 144 -1.14 -15.27 -17.54
N GLY A 145 -0.38 -14.51 -16.73
CA GLY A 145 -0.52 -13.06 -16.68
C GLY A 145 -0.06 -12.39 -15.39
N CYS A 146 -0.25 -11.08 -15.37
CA CYS A 146 0.03 -10.21 -14.23
C CYS A 146 -1.30 -9.76 -13.60
N VAL A 147 -1.51 -10.09 -12.33
CA VAL A 147 -2.69 -9.70 -11.56
C VAL A 147 -2.28 -8.71 -10.48
N LEU A 148 -2.95 -7.55 -10.49
CA LEU A 148 -2.81 -6.52 -9.48
C LEU A 148 -4.09 -6.51 -8.63
N ASP A 149 -3.95 -6.76 -7.32
CA ASP A 149 -5.05 -6.95 -6.37
C ASP A 149 -4.90 -5.99 -5.17
N GLY A 150 -6.02 -5.61 -4.56
CA GLY A 150 -6.05 -4.66 -3.45
C GLY A 150 -5.57 -3.25 -3.81
N LEU A 151 -5.82 -2.79 -5.05
CA LEU A 151 -5.47 -1.45 -5.51
C LEU A 151 -6.73 -0.63 -5.83
N ASP A 152 -6.76 0.56 -5.24
CA ASP A 152 -7.81 1.56 -5.47
C ASP A 152 -7.65 2.31 -6.80
N ASP A 153 -6.41 2.53 -7.23
CA ASP A 153 -6.08 3.25 -8.45
C ASP A 153 -4.84 2.63 -9.09
N PHE A 154 -4.89 2.52 -10.41
CA PHE A 154 -3.78 2.06 -11.23
C PHE A 154 -3.58 3.04 -12.37
N GLN A 155 -2.41 3.67 -12.38
CA GLN A 155 -2.05 4.67 -13.39
C GLN A 155 -0.67 4.38 -13.99
N ILE A 156 -0.59 4.46 -15.31
CA ILE A 156 0.66 4.36 -16.07
C ILE A 156 1.05 5.77 -16.48
N ILE A 157 2.18 6.27 -15.98
CA ILE A 157 2.67 7.62 -16.27
C ILE A 157 3.82 7.52 -17.28
N SER A 158 3.74 8.27 -18.39
CA SER A 158 4.86 8.34 -19.32
C SER A 158 5.98 9.20 -18.74
N SER A 159 7.19 8.62 -18.65
CA SER A 159 8.40 9.34 -18.24
C SER A 159 8.72 10.54 -19.14
N LYS A 160 8.35 10.50 -20.42
CA LYS A 160 8.66 11.56 -21.40
C LYS A 160 7.76 12.79 -21.27
N TYR A 161 6.50 12.61 -20.88
CA TYR A 161 5.48 13.67 -20.88
C TYR A 161 4.97 14.04 -19.48
N SER A 162 5.39 13.31 -18.45
CA SER A 162 4.92 13.46 -17.06
C SER A 162 3.41 13.50 -16.93
N ARG A 163 2.70 12.73 -17.78
CA ARG A 163 1.24 12.64 -17.83
C ARG A 163 0.79 11.18 -17.77
N PRO A 164 -0.36 10.90 -17.12
CA PRO A 164 -0.94 9.56 -17.10
C PRO A 164 -1.39 9.18 -18.51
N VAL A 165 -0.85 8.09 -19.04
CA VAL A 165 -1.22 7.48 -20.32
C VAL A 165 -2.44 6.56 -20.13
N PHE A 166 -2.53 5.93 -18.97
CA PHE A 166 -3.63 5.05 -18.60
C PHE A 166 -4.00 5.29 -17.15
N SER A 167 -5.30 5.30 -16.84
CA SER A 167 -5.84 5.25 -15.49
C SER A 167 -7.01 4.27 -15.49
N ALA A 168 -7.01 3.33 -14.55
CA ALA A 168 -8.10 2.39 -14.38
C ALA A 168 -9.37 3.06 -13.81
N ARG A 169 -9.21 4.12 -12.99
CA ARG A 169 -10.34 4.90 -12.44
C ARG A 169 -11.03 5.77 -13.47
N HIS A 170 -10.26 6.41 -14.34
CA HIS A 170 -10.79 7.32 -15.36
C HIS A 170 -10.22 6.91 -16.73
N PRO A 171 -10.79 5.85 -17.35
CA PRO A 171 -10.28 5.40 -18.64
C PRO A 171 -10.45 6.51 -19.67
N LEU A 172 -9.35 6.88 -20.32
CA LEU A 172 -9.40 7.74 -21.49
C LEU A 172 -10.04 6.94 -22.62
N LEU A 173 -11.34 7.16 -22.87
CA LEU A 173 -12.08 6.51 -23.95
C LEU A 173 -11.92 7.33 -25.24
N PRO A 174 -11.09 6.91 -26.21
CA PRO A 174 -11.07 7.54 -27.52
C PRO A 174 -12.40 7.25 -28.22
N LEU A 175 -13.24 8.27 -28.36
CA LEU A 175 -14.50 8.15 -29.07
C LEU A 175 -14.25 8.02 -30.57
N ASP A 176 -14.32 6.80 -31.10
CA ASP A 176 -14.30 6.52 -32.54
C ASP A 176 -15.65 6.87 -33.17
N LYS A 177 -15.66 7.16 -34.48
CA LYS A 177 -16.84 7.50 -35.29
C LYS A 177 -17.94 6.42 -35.25
N LYS A 178 -17.59 5.20 -34.83
CA LYS A 178 -18.52 4.07 -34.66
C LYS A 178 -19.39 4.20 -33.41
N ILE A 179 -18.95 4.95 -32.40
CA ILE A 179 -19.66 5.10 -31.12
C ILE A 179 -20.72 6.19 -31.27
N LYS A 180 -21.97 5.76 -31.51
CA LYS A 180 -23.11 6.67 -31.74
C LYS A 180 -23.85 7.10 -30.47
N ARG A 181 -23.68 6.36 -29.36
CA ARG A 181 -24.39 6.60 -28.08
C ARG A 181 -23.44 6.31 -26.92
N ILE A 182 -23.43 7.23 -25.95
CA ILE A 182 -22.70 7.10 -24.68
C ILE A 182 -23.75 7.13 -23.58
N SER A 183 -23.72 6.14 -22.68
CA SER A 183 -24.59 6.07 -21.51
C SER A 183 -23.70 6.12 -20.27
N SER A 184 -23.73 7.25 -19.54
CA SER A 184 -22.93 7.46 -18.35
C SER A 184 -23.71 8.28 -17.32
N SER A 185 -23.46 8.04 -16.03
CA SER A 185 -24.03 8.83 -14.93
C SER A 185 -23.37 10.20 -14.79
N THR A 186 -22.11 10.35 -15.19
CA THR A 186 -21.38 11.62 -15.14
C THR A 186 -20.39 11.71 -16.29
N ILE A 187 -20.30 12.88 -16.91
CA ILE A 187 -19.36 13.17 -17.99
C ILE A 187 -18.62 14.46 -17.62
N ILE A 188 -17.31 14.38 -17.43
CA ILE A 188 -16.44 15.53 -17.17
C ILE A 188 -15.68 15.82 -18.45
N THR A 189 -15.96 16.96 -19.07
CA THR A 189 -15.28 17.40 -20.29
C THR A 189 -15.23 18.92 -20.37
N ASN A 190 -14.25 19.44 -21.09
CA ASN A 190 -14.11 20.86 -21.39
C ASN A 190 -15.04 21.30 -22.53
N LYS A 191 -15.45 20.39 -23.43
CA LYS A 191 -16.23 20.75 -24.62
C LYS A 191 -17.09 19.60 -25.12
N ILE A 192 -18.38 19.88 -25.30
CA ILE A 192 -19.33 19.00 -26.00
C ILE A 192 -19.67 19.68 -27.33
N ARG A 193 -19.46 18.99 -28.46
CA ARG A 193 -19.76 19.51 -29.81
C ARG A 193 -20.41 18.43 -30.67
N SER A 194 -21.32 18.82 -31.56
CA SER A 194 -21.72 17.96 -32.66
C SER A 194 -20.63 17.87 -33.72
N ALA A 195 -20.75 16.86 -34.58
CA ALA A 195 -19.98 16.81 -35.81
C ALA A 195 -20.35 17.96 -36.75
N VAL A 196 -19.48 18.24 -37.72
CA VAL A 196 -19.71 19.27 -38.73
C VAL A 196 -20.99 18.96 -39.50
N ASN A 197 -21.87 19.95 -39.63
CA ASN A 197 -23.18 19.84 -40.29
C ASN A 197 -24.18 18.88 -39.61
N GLU A 198 -23.93 18.47 -38.37
CA GLU A 198 -24.85 17.62 -37.60
C GLU A 198 -25.45 18.35 -36.39
N ARG A 199 -26.64 17.91 -35.96
CA ARG A 199 -27.33 18.46 -34.79
C ARG A 199 -26.92 17.68 -33.53
N LEU A 200 -26.51 18.39 -32.48
CA LEU A 200 -26.31 17.79 -31.16
C LEU A 200 -27.68 17.55 -30.51
N ARG A 201 -28.03 16.29 -30.22
CA ARG A 201 -29.25 15.93 -29.49
C ARG A 201 -28.86 15.36 -28.14
N VAL A 202 -29.37 15.97 -27.08
CA VAL A 202 -29.17 15.52 -25.69
C VAL A 202 -30.54 15.13 -25.16
N GLY A 203 -30.81 13.83 -25.08
CA GLY A 203 -32.07 13.27 -24.57
C GLY A 203 -31.79 12.55 -23.25
N VAL A 204 -32.19 13.18 -22.15
CA VAL A 204 -31.98 12.69 -20.78
C VAL A 204 -33.22 13.07 -19.97
N GLU A 205 -33.57 12.27 -18.96
CA GLU A 205 -34.69 12.57 -18.06
C GLU A 205 -34.39 13.82 -17.22
N ASP A 206 -33.22 13.82 -16.55
CA ASP A 206 -32.72 14.95 -15.79
C ASP A 206 -31.28 15.29 -16.23
N ILE A 207 -31.04 16.56 -16.54
CA ILE A 207 -29.72 17.05 -16.92
C ILE A 207 -29.32 18.27 -16.07
N SER A 208 -28.12 18.18 -15.48
CA SER A 208 -27.49 19.28 -14.77
C SER A 208 -26.13 19.58 -15.40
N ILE A 209 -25.97 20.78 -15.93
CA ILE A 209 -24.71 21.24 -16.52
C ILE A 209 -24.10 22.27 -15.57
N ARG A 210 -22.92 21.95 -15.04
CA ARG A 210 -22.17 22.81 -14.11
C ARG A 210 -20.79 23.12 -14.67
N GLY A 211 -20.44 24.40 -14.71
CA GLY A 211 -19.10 24.89 -15.03
C GLY A 211 -18.49 25.59 -13.83
N ASN A 212 -17.16 25.52 -13.70
CA ASN A 212 -16.44 26.14 -12.58
C ASN A 212 -16.26 27.66 -12.77
N GLU A 213 -16.24 28.14 -14.02
CA GLU A 213 -16.03 29.55 -14.37
C GLU A 213 -17.24 30.12 -15.13
N ALA A 214 -17.62 29.47 -16.21
CA ALA A 214 -18.80 29.80 -17.00
C ALA A 214 -19.28 28.58 -17.82
N VAL A 215 -20.53 28.60 -18.23
CA VAL A 215 -21.08 27.64 -19.21
C VAL A 215 -21.52 28.43 -20.43
N LEU A 216 -20.88 28.18 -21.57
CA LEU A 216 -21.19 28.83 -22.84
C LEU A 216 -21.95 27.86 -23.75
N PHE A 217 -23.21 28.18 -24.06
CA PHE A 217 -23.98 27.53 -25.10
C PHE A 217 -23.87 28.33 -26.39
N ASN A 218 -23.30 27.72 -27.44
CA ASN A 218 -23.18 28.35 -28.74
C ASN A 218 -23.71 27.42 -29.83
N GLY A 219 -24.62 27.92 -30.65
CA GLY A 219 -25.20 27.21 -31.77
C GLY A 219 -26.04 28.13 -32.64
N ARG A 220 -26.30 27.71 -33.89
CA ARG A 220 -27.18 28.46 -34.81
C ARG A 220 -28.60 28.63 -34.27
N ALA A 221 -29.11 27.60 -33.62
CA ALA A 221 -30.39 27.61 -32.92
C ALA A 221 -30.29 26.67 -31.72
N ILE A 222 -30.82 27.10 -30.57
CA ILE A 222 -30.83 26.33 -29.33
C ILE A 222 -32.30 26.11 -28.96
N HIS A 223 -32.74 24.85 -28.99
CA HIS A 223 -34.08 24.46 -28.62
C HIS A 223 -34.01 23.68 -27.32
N MET A 224 -34.62 24.20 -26.26
CA MET A 224 -34.72 23.53 -24.96
C MET A 224 -36.19 23.22 -24.71
N ALA A 225 -36.49 21.94 -24.50
CA ALA A 225 -37.82 21.47 -24.14
C ALA A 225 -37.67 20.59 -22.89
N SER A 226 -38.48 20.87 -21.88
CA SER A 226 -38.54 20.11 -20.62
C SER A 226 -39.99 19.86 -20.28
N GLY A 227 -40.29 18.70 -19.70
CA GLY A 227 -41.66 18.36 -19.27
C GLY A 227 -42.12 19.21 -18.08
N ASN A 228 -41.20 19.60 -17.20
CA ASN A 228 -41.52 20.29 -15.95
C ASN A 228 -41.01 21.74 -15.96
N ALA A 229 -39.70 21.92 -15.94
CA ALA A 229 -39.08 23.24 -15.87
C ALA A 229 -37.68 23.24 -16.51
N VAL A 230 -37.25 24.42 -16.96
CA VAL A 230 -35.86 24.70 -17.34
C VAL A 230 -35.36 25.80 -16.43
N ASN A 231 -34.47 25.46 -15.50
CA ASN A 231 -33.97 26.39 -14.49
C ASN A 231 -32.54 26.82 -14.84
N PHE A 232 -32.32 28.12 -14.95
CA PHE A 232 -31.00 28.72 -15.10
C PHE A 232 -30.59 29.37 -13.78
N ASN A 233 -29.79 28.67 -12.99
CA ASN A 233 -29.26 29.21 -11.75
C ASN A 233 -27.88 29.82 -11.99
N THR A 234 -27.74 31.10 -11.68
CA THR A 234 -26.45 31.79 -11.63
C THR A 234 -25.97 31.93 -10.18
N THR A 235 -24.68 32.19 -9.98
CA THR A 235 -24.16 32.60 -8.67
C THR A 235 -24.70 33.97 -8.29
N LYS A 236 -24.52 34.41 -7.03
CA LYS A 236 -25.05 35.71 -6.54
C LYS A 236 -24.63 36.91 -7.43
N ASP A 237 -23.44 36.83 -8.02
CA ASP A 237 -22.89 37.85 -8.92
C ASP A 237 -22.87 37.39 -10.40
N GLY A 238 -23.44 36.22 -10.69
CA GLY A 238 -23.43 35.62 -12.02
C GLY A 238 -24.51 36.22 -12.92
N ILE A 239 -24.12 36.59 -14.14
CA ILE A 239 -25.01 37.21 -15.13
C ILE A 239 -25.38 36.19 -16.22
N LEU A 240 -26.67 36.07 -16.52
CA LEU A 240 -27.15 35.31 -17.67
C LEU A 240 -27.20 36.22 -18.91
N HIS A 241 -26.33 35.97 -19.88
CA HIS A 241 -26.35 36.69 -21.15
C HIS A 241 -27.03 35.86 -22.23
N LEU A 242 -28.23 36.27 -22.65
CA LEU A 242 -28.92 35.71 -23.80
C LEU A 242 -28.72 36.64 -25.00
N ARG A 243 -27.91 36.21 -25.98
CA ARG A 243 -27.65 36.96 -27.21
C ARG A 243 -28.43 36.36 -28.37
N GLY A 244 -29.27 37.16 -29.01
CA GLY A 244 -30.12 36.77 -30.14
C GLY A 244 -31.60 36.93 -29.85
N SER A 245 -32.44 36.48 -30.77
CA SER A 245 -33.89 36.43 -30.58
C SER A 245 -34.24 35.27 -29.65
N VAL A 246 -34.67 35.57 -28.43
CA VAL A 246 -35.14 34.59 -27.46
C VAL A 246 -36.66 34.47 -27.60
N PHE A 247 -37.14 33.26 -27.87
CA PHE A 247 -38.56 32.94 -27.89
C PHE A 247 -38.87 32.04 -26.69
N ILE A 248 -39.71 32.52 -25.78
CA ILE A 248 -40.20 31.76 -24.62
C ILE A 248 -41.68 31.50 -24.87
N GLY A 249 -42.03 30.22 -24.98
CA GLY A 249 -43.40 29.79 -25.26
C GLY A 249 -43.49 28.99 -26.56
N GLY A 250 -44.18 27.86 -26.49
CA GLY A 250 -44.55 27.04 -27.62
C GLY A 250 -46.06 26.85 -27.58
N SER A 251 -46.72 27.21 -28.67
CA SER A 251 -48.19 27.26 -28.80
C SER A 251 -48.85 28.48 -28.17
N HIS A 252 -49.95 28.90 -28.80
CA HIS A 252 -50.77 30.09 -28.56
C HIS A 252 -51.44 30.17 -27.17
N SER A 253 -51.01 29.37 -26.20
CA SER A 253 -51.32 29.56 -24.79
C SER A 253 -50.56 30.78 -24.28
N GLY A 254 -51.28 31.90 -24.12
CA GLY A 254 -50.73 33.11 -23.53
C GLY A 254 -50.04 32.83 -22.18
N LEU A 255 -49.21 33.78 -21.74
CA LEU A 255 -48.64 33.77 -20.39
C LEU A 255 -49.75 33.40 -19.38
N PRO A 256 -49.50 32.52 -18.39
CA PRO A 256 -50.53 32.15 -17.43
C PRO A 256 -51.04 33.41 -16.74
N LEU A 257 -52.23 33.85 -17.15
CA LEU A 257 -52.91 34.99 -16.58
C LEU A 257 -53.50 34.53 -15.25
N SER A 258 -53.23 35.30 -14.19
CA SER A 258 -53.85 35.07 -12.89
C SER A 258 -55.37 34.97 -13.04
N GLN A 259 -55.98 33.96 -12.41
CA GLN A 259 -57.44 33.77 -12.38
C GLN A 259 -58.16 34.83 -11.52
N SER A 260 -57.42 35.71 -10.84
CA SER A 260 -57.98 36.74 -9.98
C SER A 260 -58.63 37.85 -10.84
N PRO A 261 -59.95 38.09 -10.69
CA PRO A 261 -60.71 39.03 -11.54
C PRO A 261 -60.29 40.49 -11.36
N SER A 262 -59.47 40.81 -10.34
CA SER A 262 -58.70 42.03 -10.30
C SER A 262 -57.24 41.73 -9.94
N LEU A 263 -56.33 41.89 -10.90
CA LEU A 263 -54.89 41.89 -10.60
C LEU A 263 -54.51 42.97 -9.57
N SER A 264 -55.39 43.95 -9.33
CA SER A 264 -55.24 45.01 -8.33
C SER A 264 -55.32 44.51 -6.88
N ALA A 265 -55.88 43.33 -6.63
CA ALA A 265 -56.14 42.81 -5.27
C ALA A 265 -55.16 41.72 -4.79
N SER A 266 -54.34 41.14 -5.68
CA SER A 266 -53.39 40.08 -5.31
C SER A 266 -52.02 40.67 -4.97
N ILE A 267 -51.68 40.67 -3.67
CA ILE A 267 -50.39 41.14 -3.14
C ILE A 267 -49.27 40.13 -3.45
N GLU A 268 -49.62 38.86 -3.67
CA GLU A 268 -48.68 37.75 -3.89
C GLU A 268 -48.34 37.52 -5.37
N ALA A 269 -49.09 38.12 -6.30
CA ALA A 269 -48.80 38.03 -7.72
C ALA A 269 -47.77 39.08 -8.16
N PHE A 270 -46.97 38.77 -9.18
CA PHE A 270 -46.13 39.75 -9.87
C PHE A 270 -46.72 40.05 -11.26
N ARG A 271 -46.72 41.33 -11.64
CA ARG A 271 -46.98 41.80 -13.00
C ARG A 271 -45.66 41.92 -13.75
N LEU A 272 -45.63 41.42 -14.99
CA LEU A 272 -44.53 41.65 -15.92
C LEU A 272 -44.84 42.89 -16.76
N CYS A 273 -44.00 43.91 -16.65
CA CYS A 273 -44.14 45.18 -17.36
C CYS A 273 -43.03 45.32 -18.41
N VAL A 274 -43.35 46.00 -19.51
CA VAL A 274 -42.43 46.25 -20.64
C VAL A 274 -42.17 47.75 -20.75
N CYS A 275 -40.91 48.16 -20.83
CA CYS A 275 -40.57 49.54 -21.18
C CYS A 275 -40.98 49.84 -22.63
N SER A 276 -41.72 50.92 -22.84
CA SER A 276 -42.01 51.44 -24.19
C SER A 276 -40.83 52.26 -24.73
N SER A 277 -39.66 51.63 -24.86
CA SER A 277 -38.44 52.24 -25.41
C SER A 277 -37.97 51.44 -26.64
N PRO A 278 -37.08 51.99 -27.50
CA PRO A 278 -36.57 51.26 -28.66
C PRO A 278 -35.82 49.96 -28.32
N ARG A 279 -35.48 49.73 -27.04
CA ARG A 279 -34.97 48.45 -26.52
C ARG A 279 -35.90 47.98 -25.40
N PRO A 280 -36.87 47.09 -25.67
CA PRO A 280 -37.85 46.69 -24.67
C PRO A 280 -37.16 45.94 -23.52
N ILE A 281 -37.16 46.57 -22.34
CA ILE A 281 -36.66 45.98 -21.10
C ILE A 281 -37.86 45.48 -20.29
N LEU A 282 -37.76 44.24 -19.80
CA LEU A 282 -38.76 43.61 -18.97
C LEU A 282 -38.43 43.84 -17.49
N PHE A 283 -39.43 44.16 -16.69
CA PHE A 283 -39.28 44.28 -15.24
C PHE A 283 -40.54 43.77 -14.52
N THR A 284 -40.37 43.32 -13.29
CA THR A 284 -41.46 42.80 -12.46
C THR A 284 -41.89 43.83 -11.42
N VAL A 285 -43.20 44.04 -11.27
CA VAL A 285 -43.78 44.83 -10.19
C VAL A 285 -44.76 43.98 -9.38
N PRO A 286 -44.95 44.26 -8.07
CA PRO A 286 -46.03 43.65 -7.31
C PRO A 286 -47.37 43.85 -8.00
N GLY A 287 -48.24 42.85 -7.95
CA GLY A 287 -49.50 42.79 -8.71
C GLY A 287 -50.44 43.94 -8.41
N ASN A 288 -50.47 44.38 -7.16
CA ASN A 288 -51.24 45.54 -6.71
C ASN A 288 -50.66 46.91 -7.11
N LYS A 289 -49.46 46.97 -7.70
CA LYS A 289 -48.82 48.22 -8.12
C LYS A 289 -48.98 48.47 -9.63
N PRO A 290 -49.04 49.75 -10.06
CA PRO A 290 -48.99 50.10 -11.48
C PRO A 290 -47.60 49.78 -12.07
N CYS A 291 -47.54 49.59 -13.38
CA CYS A 291 -46.30 49.38 -14.14
C CYS A 291 -45.47 50.68 -14.19
N VAL A 292 -44.83 51.02 -13.07
CA VAL A 292 -43.91 52.15 -12.96
C VAL A 292 -42.50 51.61 -12.82
N ALA A 293 -41.66 51.95 -13.79
CA ALA A 293 -40.27 51.55 -13.77
C ALA A 293 -39.47 52.40 -12.76
N PRO A 294 -38.52 51.81 -12.02
CA PRO A 294 -37.50 52.56 -11.29
C PRO A 294 -36.74 53.48 -12.26
N GLN A 295 -36.23 54.62 -11.77
CA GLN A 295 -35.68 55.73 -12.56
C GLN A 295 -34.51 55.38 -13.50
N ASN A 296 -34.05 54.12 -13.53
CA ASN A 296 -32.90 53.66 -14.31
C ASN A 296 -33.20 52.47 -15.24
N ILE A 297 -34.44 51.94 -15.27
CA ILE A 297 -34.77 50.73 -16.04
C ILE A 297 -35.34 51.07 -17.43
N CYS A 298 -36.19 52.09 -17.54
CA CYS A 298 -36.84 52.49 -18.80
C CYS A 298 -36.34 53.84 -19.35
N ALA A 299 -35.10 54.24 -19.03
CA ALA A 299 -34.47 55.45 -19.57
C ALA A 299 -34.10 55.30 -21.06
#